data_AF-A0A833GWE3-F1
#
_entry.id   AF-A0A833GWE3-F1
#
_cell.length_a   1.000
_cell.length_b   1.000
_cell.length_c   1.000
_cell.angle_alpha   90.00
_cell.angle_beta   90.00
_cell.angle_gamma   90.00
#
_symmetry.space_group_name_H-M   'P 1'
#
loop_
_entity.id
_entity.type
_entity.pdbx_description
1 polymer ?
#
loop_
_entity_poly.entity_id
_entity_poly.type
_entity_poly.pdbx_seq_one_letter_code
_entity_poly.pdbx_strand_id
1 'polypeptide(L)'
;CSSAPRQAPAIEAIDRHLLIGSRLYQAGQLGEAKAAFRRAILAAELIDDSRHLVDALLASAASELLLGDLASATASYRRAQQEARQAGLPEAAIQAEIGLAEAARHDKQTAEAIRRFRQLNEQPALSPGQRTQIINGLSLSLIAQGDTEMAASLLLPIEPAANAPASALAAGTLANLARLRLQQGQLAEAERLAISALQMDRQLLHPPAIAADHVLLGEVMQRAGRPDEAGRHLETAQRIFRQTGQPQPVR
;
A
#
# COMPACT_ATOMS: atom_id res chain seq x y z
N CYS A 1 -0.96 38.19 20.98
CA CYS A 1 -2.39 38.27 20.64
C CYS A 1 -2.86 36.93 20.11
N SER A 2 -3.90 36.37 20.70
CA SER A 2 -4.36 34.98 20.51
C SER A 2 -4.90 34.74 19.11
N SER A 3 -4.19 33.93 18.31
CA SER A 3 -4.60 33.40 17.00
C SER A 3 -5.62 32.25 17.11
N ALA A 4 -5.95 31.80 18.32
CA ALA A 4 -6.70 30.58 18.58
C ALA A 4 -8.14 30.51 18.00
N PRO A 5 -8.97 31.57 17.98
CA PRO A 5 -10.39 31.39 17.63
C PRO A 5 -10.67 31.21 16.13
N ARG A 6 -9.71 31.53 15.23
CA ARG A 6 -9.88 31.35 13.77
C ARG A 6 -9.35 30.02 13.24
N GLN A 7 -8.48 29.35 13.99
CA GLN A 7 -7.85 28.09 13.56
C GLN A 7 -8.76 26.88 13.81
N ALA A 8 -9.56 26.88 14.89
CA ALA A 8 -10.43 25.74 15.21
C ALA A 8 -11.41 25.37 14.07
N PRO A 9 -12.16 26.31 13.46
CA PRO A 9 -13.03 25.97 12.32
C PRO A 9 -12.27 25.48 11.07
N ALA A 10 -11.01 25.92 10.90
CA ALA A 10 -10.18 25.50 9.78
C ALA A 10 -9.63 24.07 9.98
N ILE A 11 -9.21 23.73 11.20
CA ILE A 11 -8.77 22.37 11.56
C ILE A 11 -9.93 21.38 11.38
N GLU A 12 -11.13 21.72 11.86
CA GLU A 12 -12.33 20.89 11.66
C GLU A 12 -12.64 20.66 10.17
N ALA A 13 -12.37 21.64 9.31
CA ALA A 13 -12.53 21.48 7.87
C ALA A 13 -11.49 20.53 7.27
N ILE A 14 -10.23 20.58 7.74
CA ILE A 14 -9.18 19.65 7.32
C ILE A 14 -9.53 18.22 7.72
N ASP A 15 -9.88 18.01 8.99
CA ASP A 15 -10.27 16.70 9.53
C ASP A 15 -11.46 16.11 8.76
N ARG A 16 -12.44 16.95 8.41
CA ARG A 16 -13.57 16.53 7.59
C ARG A 16 -13.12 16.05 6.22
N HIS A 17 -12.23 16.78 5.55
CA HIS A 17 -11.71 16.38 4.25
C HIS A 17 -10.87 15.10 4.32
N LEU A 18 -10.05 14.92 5.37
CA LEU A 18 -9.32 13.69 5.63
C LEU A 18 -10.26 12.50 5.87
N LEU A 19 -11.30 12.68 6.69
CA LEU A 19 -12.28 11.63 6.97
C LEU A 19 -13.06 11.22 5.70
N ILE A 20 -13.51 12.19 4.91
CA ILE A 20 -14.18 11.93 3.64
C ILE A 20 -13.23 11.17 2.70
N GLY A 21 -11.99 11.65 2.55
CA GLY A 21 -10.98 11.00 1.70
C GLY A 21 -10.72 9.55 2.12
N SER A 22 -10.54 9.30 3.42
CA SER A 22 -10.30 7.95 3.95
C SER A 22 -11.46 7.00 3.72
N ARG A 23 -12.71 7.47 3.84
CA ARG A 23 -13.90 6.66 3.52
C ARG A 23 -14.00 6.33 2.04
N LEU A 24 -13.74 7.32 1.17
CA LEU A 24 -13.72 7.12 -0.28
C LEU A 24 -12.59 6.15 -0.67
N TYR A 25 -11.42 6.27 -0.05
CA TYR A 25 -10.29 5.37 -0.26
C TYR A 25 -10.65 3.93 0.11
N GLN A 26 -11.26 3.71 1.29
CA GLN A 26 -11.76 2.40 1.70
C GLN A 26 -12.81 1.84 0.75
N ALA A 27 -13.72 2.68 0.26
CA ALA A 27 -14.71 2.30 -0.74
C ALA A 27 -14.11 2.02 -2.14
N GLY A 28 -12.81 2.22 -2.34
CA GLY A 28 -12.15 2.09 -3.63
C GLY A 28 -12.43 3.23 -4.61
N GLN A 29 -13.06 4.32 -4.18
CA GLN A 29 -13.31 5.53 -4.97
C GLN A 29 -12.06 6.42 -4.99
N LEU A 30 -10.97 5.90 -5.54
CA LEU A 30 -9.62 6.47 -5.39
C LEU A 30 -9.49 7.89 -5.98
N GLY A 31 -10.15 8.17 -7.10
CA GLY A 31 -10.15 9.50 -7.70
C GLY A 31 -10.82 10.55 -6.83
N GLU A 32 -11.96 10.21 -6.22
CA GLU A 32 -12.68 11.09 -5.30
C GLU A 32 -11.92 11.24 -3.97
N ALA A 33 -11.28 10.17 -3.48
CA ALA A 33 -10.41 10.19 -2.32
C ALA A 33 -9.25 11.18 -2.51
N LYS A 34 -8.52 11.08 -3.63
CA LYS A 34 -7.46 12.02 -4.02
C LYS A 34 -7.97 13.47 -4.03
N ALA A 35 -9.16 13.73 -4.58
CA ALA A 35 -9.74 15.07 -4.59
C ALA A 35 -10.12 15.58 -3.18
N ALA A 36 -10.55 14.71 -2.27
CA ALA A 36 -10.79 15.07 -0.88
C ALA A 36 -9.48 15.37 -0.13
N PHE A 37 -8.44 14.54 -0.28
CA PHE A 37 -7.14 14.80 0.33
C PHE A 37 -6.48 16.08 -0.20
N ARG A 38 -6.63 16.40 -1.49
CA ARG A 38 -6.17 17.68 -2.03
C ARG A 38 -6.83 18.90 -1.35
N ARG A 39 -8.10 18.79 -0.97
CA ARG A 39 -8.79 19.85 -0.21
C ARG A 39 -8.25 19.97 1.21
N ALA A 40 -7.91 18.85 1.86
CA ALA A 40 -7.23 18.84 3.15
C ALA A 40 -5.84 19.50 3.07
N ILE A 41 -5.04 19.20 2.03
CA ILE A 41 -3.73 19.82 1.78
C ILE A 41 -3.86 21.34 1.69
N LEU A 42 -4.75 21.84 0.82
CA LEU A 42 -4.94 23.29 0.62
C LEU A 42 -5.38 24.01 1.90
N ALA A 43 -6.26 23.37 2.69
CA ALA A 43 -6.72 23.93 3.94
C ALA A 43 -5.62 23.95 5.02
N ALA A 44 -4.79 22.90 5.09
CA ALA A 44 -3.64 22.83 6.00
C ALA A 44 -2.56 23.87 5.64
N GLU A 45 -2.28 24.05 4.35
CA GLU A 45 -1.37 25.10 3.85
C GLU A 45 -1.84 26.51 4.22
N LEU A 46 -3.14 26.78 4.15
CA LEU A 46 -3.70 28.10 4.43
C LEU A 46 -3.48 28.55 5.89
N ILE A 47 -3.37 27.60 6.82
CA ILE A 47 -3.20 27.86 8.25
C ILE A 47 -1.81 27.47 8.77
N ASP A 48 -0.89 27.10 7.88
CA ASP A 48 0.47 26.63 8.19
C ASP A 48 0.49 25.44 9.18
N ASP A 49 -0.46 24.51 9.06
CA ASP A 49 -0.51 23.30 9.92
C ASP A 49 0.28 22.16 9.28
N SER A 50 1.57 22.06 9.66
CA SER A 50 2.48 21.04 9.13
C SER A 50 2.02 19.61 9.40
N ARG A 51 1.38 19.34 10.55
CA ARG A 51 0.99 17.97 10.92
C ARG A 51 -0.12 17.47 9.99
N HIS A 52 -1.20 18.23 9.87
CA HIS A 52 -2.29 17.86 8.99
C HIS A 52 -1.88 17.90 7.50
N LEU A 53 -0.96 18.80 7.14
CA LEU A 53 -0.38 18.82 5.79
C LEU A 53 0.32 17.49 5.47
N VAL A 54 1.17 17.00 6.38
CA VAL A 54 1.86 15.71 6.20
C VAL A 54 0.87 14.55 6.10
N ASP A 55 -0.13 14.48 6.99
CA ASP A 55 -1.15 13.43 6.97
C ASP A 55 -1.93 13.42 5.64
N ALA A 56 -2.32 14.60 5.16
CA ALA A 56 -3.03 14.75 3.90
C ALA A 56 -2.17 14.40 2.67
N LEU A 57 -0.88 14.77 2.69
CA LEU A 57 0.07 14.42 1.63
C LEU A 57 0.30 12.90 1.56
N LEU A 58 0.50 12.23 2.70
CA LEU A 58 0.66 10.77 2.76
C LEU A 58 -0.58 10.04 2.20
N ALA A 59 -1.78 10.50 2.58
CA ALA A 59 -3.03 9.90 2.12
C ALA A 59 -3.31 10.16 0.62
N SER A 60 -3.00 11.37 0.13
CA SER A 60 -3.05 11.67 -1.31
C SER A 60 -2.08 10.81 -2.11
N ALA A 61 -0.84 10.68 -1.63
CA ALA A 61 0.21 9.89 -2.27
C ALA A 61 -0.16 8.40 -2.38
N ALA A 62 -0.77 7.83 -1.32
CA ALA A 62 -1.26 6.45 -1.36
C ALA A 62 -2.37 6.25 -2.41
N SER A 63 -3.28 7.22 -2.54
CA SER A 63 -4.34 7.19 -3.56
C SER A 63 -3.76 7.30 -4.98
N GLU A 64 -2.78 8.19 -5.17
CA GLU A 64 -2.05 8.38 -6.43
C GLU A 64 -1.29 7.12 -6.84
N LEU A 65 -0.64 6.45 -5.88
CA LEU A 65 0.07 5.20 -6.11
C LEU A 65 -0.86 4.09 -6.61
N LEU A 66 -2.02 3.92 -5.97
CA LEU A 66 -3.00 2.93 -6.41
C LEU A 66 -3.60 3.25 -7.78
N LEU A 67 -3.81 4.53 -8.08
CA LEU A 67 -4.23 5.02 -9.40
C LEU A 67 -3.15 4.85 -10.49
N GLY A 68 -1.92 4.46 -10.12
CA GLY A 68 -0.79 4.34 -11.05
C GLY A 68 -0.18 5.68 -11.47
N ASP A 69 -0.55 6.78 -10.81
CA ASP A 69 0.02 8.11 -11.02
C ASP A 69 1.34 8.23 -10.23
N LEU A 70 2.34 7.45 -10.67
CA LEU A 70 3.61 7.25 -9.94
C LEU A 70 4.40 8.55 -9.80
N ALA A 71 4.31 9.44 -10.78
CA ALA A 71 4.96 10.75 -10.73
C ALA A 71 4.38 11.61 -9.61
N SER A 72 3.06 11.73 -9.53
CA SER A 72 2.40 12.49 -8.46
C SER A 72 2.63 11.83 -7.10
N ALA A 73 2.46 10.51 -7.00
CA ALA A 73 2.68 9.77 -5.74
C ALA A 73 4.08 10.02 -5.19
N THR A 74 5.09 9.91 -6.04
CA THR A 74 6.49 10.16 -5.67
C THR A 74 6.71 11.61 -5.23
N ALA A 75 6.14 12.59 -5.94
CA ALA A 75 6.24 14.00 -5.56
C ALA A 75 5.58 14.28 -4.21
N SER A 76 4.37 13.76 -3.99
CA SER A 76 3.61 13.87 -2.74
C SER A 76 4.35 13.22 -1.57
N TYR A 77 4.91 12.02 -1.74
CA TYR A 77 5.72 11.37 -0.69
C TYR A 77 7.02 12.13 -0.38
N ARG A 78 7.74 12.63 -1.39
CA ARG A 78 8.95 13.45 -1.16
C ARG A 78 8.62 14.72 -0.38
N ARG A 79 7.51 15.36 -0.73
CA ARG A 79 7.03 16.55 -0.02
C ARG A 79 6.65 16.20 1.43
N ALA A 80 5.85 15.14 1.64
CA ALA A 80 5.49 14.67 2.98
C ALA A 80 6.72 14.38 3.84
N GLN A 81 7.75 13.74 3.26
CA GLN A 81 9.00 13.46 3.96
C GLN A 81 9.74 14.73 4.38
N GLN A 82 9.84 15.71 3.48
CA GLN A 82 10.53 16.97 3.75
C GLN A 82 9.81 17.73 4.87
N GLU A 83 8.50 17.90 4.77
CA GLU A 83 7.67 18.57 5.77
C GLU A 83 7.75 17.85 7.13
N ALA A 84 7.65 16.51 7.13
CA ALA A 84 7.75 15.71 8.34
C ALA A 84 9.11 15.87 9.04
N ARG A 85 10.20 15.92 8.29
CA ARG A 85 11.55 16.16 8.85
C ARG A 85 11.67 17.55 9.46
N GLN A 86 11.15 18.58 8.78
CA GLN A 86 11.18 19.96 9.27
C GLN A 86 10.31 20.13 10.52
N ALA A 87 9.16 19.46 10.58
CA ALA A 87 8.23 19.50 11.70
C ALA A 87 8.62 18.57 12.87
N GLY A 88 9.71 17.79 12.76
CA GLY A 88 10.14 16.86 13.80
C GLY A 88 9.19 15.67 13.99
N LEU A 89 8.60 15.17 12.90
CA LEU A 89 7.67 14.04 12.85
C LEU A 89 8.36 12.78 12.28
N PRO A 90 9.20 12.08 13.06
CA PRO A 90 10.03 10.99 12.53
C PRO A 90 9.21 9.81 12.00
N GLU A 91 8.09 9.46 12.64
CA GLU A 91 7.23 8.36 12.19
C GLU A 91 6.62 8.63 10.82
N ALA A 92 6.16 9.86 10.58
CA ALA A 92 5.62 10.27 9.29
C ALA A 92 6.70 10.35 8.21
N ALA A 93 7.93 10.75 8.57
CA ALA A 93 9.07 10.73 7.64
C ALA A 93 9.45 9.30 7.22
N ILE A 94 9.37 8.32 8.14
CA ILE A 94 9.54 6.89 7.82
C ILE A 94 8.39 6.42 6.93
N GLN A 95 7.15 6.78 7.23
CA GLN A 95 6.00 6.39 6.41
C GLN A 95 6.10 6.92 4.97
N ALA A 96 6.59 8.16 4.81
CA ALA A 96 6.85 8.74 3.49
C ALA A 96 7.95 7.97 2.74
N GLU A 97 9.02 7.54 3.41
CA GLU A 97 10.08 6.75 2.79
C GLU A 97 9.61 5.35 2.39
N ILE A 98 8.76 4.71 3.19
CA ILE A 98 8.09 3.46 2.80
C ILE A 98 7.28 3.69 1.52
N GLY A 99 6.53 4.78 1.44
CA GLY A 99 5.78 5.17 0.24
C GLY A 99 6.66 5.38 -1.00
N LEU A 100 7.85 5.98 -0.85
CA LEU A 100 8.82 6.12 -1.94
C LEU A 100 9.38 4.78 -2.41
N ALA A 101 9.65 3.85 -1.48
CA ALA A 101 10.10 2.51 -1.82
C ALA A 101 9.01 1.72 -2.56
N GLU A 102 7.74 1.85 -2.15
CA GLU A 102 6.59 1.28 -2.87
C GLU A 102 6.41 1.90 -4.26
N ALA A 103 6.57 3.23 -4.40
CA ALA A 103 6.51 3.90 -5.69
C ALA A 103 7.59 3.38 -6.65
N ALA A 104 8.83 3.22 -6.19
CA ALA A 104 9.91 2.62 -6.97
C ALA A 104 9.59 1.17 -7.38
N ARG A 105 8.97 0.38 -6.49
CA ARG A 105 8.54 -1.00 -6.79
C ARG A 105 7.46 -1.01 -7.88
N HIS A 106 6.47 -0.13 -7.78
CA HIS A 106 5.40 0.01 -8.79
C HIS A 106 5.93 0.51 -10.13
N ASP A 107 6.98 1.33 -10.14
CA ASP A 107 7.69 1.79 -11.34
C ASP A 107 8.65 0.71 -11.92
N LYS A 108 8.63 -0.51 -11.37
CA LYS A 108 9.51 -1.63 -11.75
C LYS A 108 11.01 -1.33 -11.58
N GLN A 109 11.35 -0.34 -10.75
CA GLN A 109 12.72 -0.03 -10.37
C GLN A 109 13.16 -0.95 -9.22
N THR A 110 13.15 -2.27 -9.47
CA THR A 110 13.33 -3.30 -8.43
C THR A 110 14.59 -3.12 -7.59
N ALA A 111 15.71 -2.77 -8.23
CA ALA A 111 16.97 -2.53 -7.52
C ALA A 111 16.89 -1.31 -6.57
N GLU A 112 16.19 -0.25 -6.96
CA GLU A 112 16.00 0.91 -6.09
C GLU A 112 15.06 0.58 -4.92
N ALA A 113 13.95 -0.09 -5.19
CA ALA A 113 13.00 -0.51 -4.17
C ALA A 113 13.71 -1.37 -3.10
N ILE A 114 14.49 -2.37 -3.51
CA ILE A 114 15.25 -3.23 -2.60
C ILE A 114 16.25 -2.43 -1.75
N ARG A 115 17.01 -1.50 -2.36
CA ARG A 115 17.93 -0.65 -1.61
C ARG A 115 17.20 0.17 -0.54
N ARG A 116 16.11 0.83 -0.91
CA ARG A 116 15.33 1.67 0.02
C ARG A 116 14.73 0.85 1.16
N PHE A 117 14.09 -0.28 0.86
CA PHE A 117 13.53 -1.14 1.91
C PHE A 117 14.58 -1.75 2.82
N ARG A 118 15.75 -2.16 2.30
CA ARG A 118 16.86 -2.65 3.15
C ARG A 118 17.33 -1.56 4.12
N GLN A 119 17.57 -0.36 3.61
CA GLN A 119 17.95 0.79 4.45
C GLN A 119 16.90 1.11 5.51
N LEU A 120 15.60 1.02 5.17
CA LEU A 120 14.52 1.18 6.13
C LEU A 120 14.53 0.09 7.20
N ASN A 121 14.74 -1.17 6.82
CA ASN A 121 14.72 -2.31 7.74
C ASN A 121 15.88 -2.31 8.76
N GLU A 122 16.96 -1.58 8.46
CA GLU A 122 18.10 -1.37 9.36
C GLU A 122 17.82 -0.32 10.45
N GLN A 123 16.70 0.41 10.38
CA GLN A 123 16.38 1.42 11.38
C GLN A 123 16.03 0.78 12.74
N PRO A 124 16.62 1.27 13.85
CA PRO A 124 16.46 0.64 15.16
C PRO A 124 15.09 0.89 15.79
N ALA A 125 14.41 1.99 15.44
CA ALA A 125 13.17 2.46 16.08
C ALA A 125 11.92 2.25 15.21
N LEU A 126 11.79 1.07 14.61
CA LEU A 126 10.59 0.71 13.83
C LEU A 126 9.51 0.12 14.72
N SER A 127 8.27 0.59 14.56
CA SER A 127 7.13 -0.11 15.13
C SER A 127 6.96 -1.51 14.49
N PRO A 128 6.32 -2.48 15.17
CA PRO A 128 6.05 -3.79 14.57
C PRO A 128 5.30 -3.69 13.23
N GLY A 129 4.34 -2.77 13.12
CA GLY A 129 3.59 -2.53 11.88
C GLY A 129 4.46 -2.02 10.73
N GLN A 130 5.34 -1.04 11.01
CA GLN A 130 6.30 -0.53 10.02
C GLN A 130 7.26 -1.63 9.57
N ARG A 131 7.78 -2.44 10.51
CA ARG A 131 8.67 -3.56 10.19
C ARG A 131 7.99 -4.56 9.26
N THR A 132 6.75 -4.96 9.56
CA THR A 132 5.96 -5.84 8.69
C THR A 132 5.73 -5.23 7.30
N GLN A 133 5.39 -3.93 7.23
CA GLN A 133 5.19 -3.25 5.96
C GLN A 133 6.47 -3.24 5.10
N ILE A 134 7.61 -2.92 5.71
CA ILE A 134 8.92 -2.90 5.05
C ILE A 134 9.31 -4.31 4.56
N ILE A 135 9.13 -5.32 5.40
CA ILE A 135 9.42 -6.72 5.03
C ILE A 135 8.52 -7.18 3.88
N ASN A 136 7.24 -6.82 3.89
CA ASN A 136 6.32 -7.13 2.81
C ASN A 136 6.75 -6.50 1.47
N GLY A 137 7.12 -5.22 1.47
CA GLY A 137 7.62 -4.55 0.26
C GLY A 137 8.97 -5.12 -0.23
N LEU A 138 9.89 -5.40 0.70
CA LEU A 138 11.22 -5.96 0.41
C LEU A 138 11.13 -7.37 -0.16
N SER A 139 10.39 -8.26 0.50
CA SER A 139 10.22 -9.66 0.07
C SER A 139 9.60 -9.73 -1.31
N LEU A 140 8.55 -8.95 -1.60
CA LEU A 140 7.93 -8.91 -2.92
C LEU A 140 8.91 -8.42 -4.00
N SER A 141 9.74 -7.43 -3.67
CA SER A 141 10.78 -6.93 -4.59
C SER A 141 11.88 -7.97 -4.85
N LEU A 142 12.30 -8.72 -3.83
CA LEU A 142 13.27 -9.82 -3.95
C LEU A 142 12.71 -10.98 -4.78
N ILE A 143 11.44 -11.34 -4.57
CA ILE A 143 10.74 -12.34 -5.38
C ILE A 143 10.75 -11.92 -6.85
N ALA A 144 10.46 -10.65 -7.15
CA ALA A 144 10.51 -10.12 -8.51
C ALA A 144 11.93 -10.12 -9.12
N GLN A 145 12.97 -10.02 -8.28
CA GLN A 145 14.37 -10.16 -8.69
C GLN A 145 14.80 -11.64 -8.87
N GLY A 146 14.04 -12.59 -8.32
CA GLY A 146 14.36 -14.03 -8.34
C GLY A 146 15.06 -14.52 -7.06
N ASP A 147 15.36 -13.64 -6.11
CA ASP A 147 16.03 -13.96 -4.83
C ASP A 147 15.05 -14.56 -3.80
N THR A 148 14.45 -15.69 -4.16
CA THR A 148 13.38 -16.33 -3.37
C THR A 148 13.83 -16.83 -2.00
N GLU A 149 15.08 -17.26 -1.85
CA GLU A 149 15.64 -17.71 -0.56
C GLU A 149 15.71 -16.55 0.45
N MET A 150 16.17 -15.38 -0.01
CA MET A 150 16.25 -14.20 0.84
C MET A 150 14.87 -13.63 1.17
N ALA A 151 13.91 -13.71 0.24
CA ALA A 151 12.53 -13.37 0.52
C ALA A 151 11.92 -14.30 1.59
N ALA A 152 12.20 -15.60 1.51
CA ALA A 152 11.71 -16.58 2.48
C ALA A 152 12.24 -16.31 3.90
N SER A 153 13.54 -16.01 4.04
CA SER A 153 14.14 -15.72 5.34
C SER A 153 13.58 -14.46 6.00
N LEU A 154 13.20 -13.46 5.19
CA LEU A 154 12.57 -12.23 5.65
C LEU A 154 11.11 -12.41 6.06
N LEU A 155 10.34 -13.25 5.34
CA LEU A 155 8.93 -13.49 5.64
C LEU A 155 8.72 -14.37 6.88
N LEU A 156 9.60 -15.34 7.12
CA LEU A 156 9.53 -16.27 8.26
C LEU A 156 9.21 -15.60 9.62
N PRO A 157 9.91 -14.54 10.06
CA PRO A 157 9.63 -13.91 11.35
C PRO A 157 8.27 -13.20 11.44
N ILE A 158 7.66 -12.84 10.32
CA ILE A 158 6.35 -12.16 10.28
C ILE A 158 5.19 -13.08 9.88
N GLU A 159 5.45 -14.35 9.56
CA GLU A 159 4.41 -15.35 9.31
C GLU A 159 3.37 -15.45 10.44
N PRO A 160 3.72 -15.39 11.74
CA PRO A 160 2.71 -15.40 12.79
C PRO A 160 1.73 -14.23 12.71
N ALA A 161 2.15 -13.08 12.17
CA ALA A 161 1.29 -11.92 11.98
C ALA A 161 0.23 -12.17 10.89
N ALA A 162 0.44 -13.12 9.98
CA ALA A 162 -0.56 -13.57 9.01
C ALA A 162 -1.76 -14.29 9.67
N ASN A 163 -1.57 -14.80 10.89
CA ASN A 163 -2.60 -15.45 11.70
C ASN A 163 -3.24 -14.49 12.73
N ALA A 164 -2.86 -13.22 12.73
CA ALA A 164 -3.45 -12.19 13.59
C ALA A 164 -4.89 -11.83 13.14
N PRO A 165 -5.64 -11.04 13.93
CA PRO A 165 -6.92 -10.50 13.47
C PRO A 165 -6.80 -9.81 12.10
N ALA A 166 -7.89 -9.86 11.33
CA ALA A 166 -7.95 -9.33 9.98
C ALA A 166 -7.38 -7.92 9.90
N SER A 167 -6.32 -7.73 9.11
CA SER A 167 -5.66 -6.46 8.87
C SER A 167 -5.00 -6.44 7.50
N ALA A 168 -4.86 -5.26 6.91
CA ALA A 168 -4.25 -5.12 5.58
C ALA A 168 -2.80 -5.63 5.56
N LEU A 169 -2.07 -5.50 6.67
CA LEU A 169 -0.71 -6.03 6.80
C LEU A 169 -0.69 -7.56 6.79
N ALA A 170 -1.59 -8.21 7.54
CA ALA A 170 -1.68 -9.68 7.57
C ALA A 170 -2.10 -10.25 6.20
N ALA A 171 -3.07 -9.62 5.54
CA ALA A 171 -3.49 -9.99 4.18
C ALA A 171 -2.32 -9.86 3.18
N GLY A 172 -1.58 -8.75 3.24
CA GLY A 172 -0.37 -8.54 2.44
C GLY A 172 0.72 -9.59 2.69
N THR A 173 0.93 -10.00 3.94
CA THR A 173 1.87 -11.08 4.28
C THR A 173 1.43 -12.41 3.66
N LEU A 174 0.14 -12.76 3.75
CA LEU A 174 -0.41 -13.96 3.12
C LEU A 174 -0.22 -13.95 1.59
N ALA A 175 -0.49 -12.82 0.94
CA ALA A 175 -0.31 -12.67 -0.50
C ALA A 175 1.17 -12.80 -0.92
N ASN A 176 2.10 -12.27 -0.13
CA ASN A 176 3.53 -12.40 -0.39
C ASN A 176 4.04 -13.84 -0.20
N LEU A 177 3.58 -14.52 0.85
CA LEU A 177 3.87 -15.95 1.05
C LEU A 177 3.31 -16.78 -0.11
N ALA A 178 2.08 -16.50 -0.54
CA ALA A 178 1.48 -17.15 -1.71
C ALA A 178 2.33 -16.94 -2.98
N ARG A 179 2.82 -15.72 -3.23
CA ARG A 179 3.72 -15.42 -4.34
C ARG A 179 5.04 -16.19 -4.25
N LEU A 180 5.62 -16.29 -3.06
CA LEU A 180 6.82 -17.08 -2.80
C LEU A 180 6.59 -18.56 -3.12
N ARG A 181 5.50 -19.15 -2.61
CA ARG A 181 5.11 -20.54 -2.87
C ARG A 181 4.86 -20.79 -4.36
N LEU A 182 4.26 -19.83 -5.06
CA LEU A 182 4.05 -19.90 -6.51
C LEU A 182 5.37 -19.97 -7.28
N GLN A 183 6.36 -19.14 -6.93
CA GLN A 183 7.70 -19.19 -7.54
C GLN A 183 8.43 -20.50 -7.24
N GLN A 184 8.22 -21.07 -6.06
CA GLN A 184 8.77 -22.37 -5.67
C GLN A 184 8.03 -23.56 -6.33
N GLY A 185 6.96 -23.32 -7.11
CA GLY A 185 6.15 -24.37 -7.73
C GLY A 185 5.23 -25.11 -6.76
N GLN A 186 5.07 -24.61 -5.53
CA GLN A 186 4.21 -25.19 -4.49
C GLN A 186 2.76 -24.69 -4.66
N LEU A 187 2.13 -25.08 -5.77
CA LEU A 187 0.89 -24.47 -6.27
C LEU A 187 -0.29 -24.62 -5.31
N ALA A 188 -0.45 -25.79 -4.67
CA ALA A 188 -1.54 -26.02 -3.72
C ALA A 188 -1.44 -25.11 -2.48
N GLU A 189 -0.22 -24.87 -2.00
CA GLU A 189 0.01 -23.98 -0.87
C GLU A 189 -0.18 -22.51 -1.27
N ALA A 190 0.31 -22.13 -2.46
CA ALA A 190 0.11 -20.80 -3.02
C ALA A 190 -1.40 -20.47 -3.17
N GLU A 191 -2.20 -21.41 -3.67
CA GLU A 191 -3.65 -21.28 -3.80
C GLU A 191 -4.31 -21.05 -2.43
N ARG A 192 -4.01 -21.90 -1.45
CA ARG A 192 -4.56 -21.78 -0.09
C ARG A 192 -4.26 -20.40 0.51
N LEU A 193 -3.00 -19.97 0.45
CA LEU A 193 -2.56 -18.68 1.02
C LEU A 193 -3.20 -17.50 0.29
N ALA A 194 -3.29 -17.54 -1.04
CA ALA A 194 -3.94 -16.50 -1.83
C ALA A 194 -5.46 -16.42 -1.55
N ILE A 195 -6.13 -17.55 -1.32
CA ILE A 195 -7.54 -17.58 -0.88
C ILE A 195 -7.68 -16.93 0.50
N SER A 196 -6.77 -17.21 1.44
CA SER A 196 -6.80 -16.60 2.77
C SER A 196 -6.58 -15.08 2.72
N ALA A 197 -5.65 -14.59 1.88
CA ALA A 197 -5.47 -13.16 1.65
C ALA A 197 -6.77 -12.52 1.12
N LEU A 198 -7.35 -13.10 0.07
CA LEU A 198 -8.62 -12.65 -0.52
C LEU A 198 -9.78 -12.61 0.48
N GLN A 199 -9.88 -13.62 1.35
CA GLN A 199 -10.91 -13.66 2.39
C GLN A 199 -10.73 -12.50 3.37
N MET A 200 -9.49 -12.21 3.77
CA MET A 200 -9.19 -11.14 4.70
C MET A 200 -9.46 -9.76 4.07
N ASP A 201 -9.00 -9.51 2.84
CA ASP A 201 -9.27 -8.23 2.17
C ASP A 201 -10.75 -8.02 1.82
N ARG A 202 -11.52 -9.10 1.66
CA ARG A 202 -13.00 -9.02 1.60
C ARG A 202 -13.62 -8.62 2.93
N GLN A 203 -13.14 -9.15 4.06
CA GLN A 203 -13.61 -8.74 5.39
C GLN A 203 -13.30 -7.27 5.68
N LEU A 204 -12.15 -6.79 5.18
CA LEU A 204 -11.71 -5.40 5.31
C LEU A 204 -12.39 -4.45 4.33
N LEU A 205 -13.20 -4.96 3.40
CA LEU A 205 -13.84 -4.19 2.34
C LEU A 205 -12.82 -3.30 1.60
N HIS A 206 -11.72 -3.90 1.12
CA HIS A 206 -10.63 -3.19 0.46
C HIS A 206 -10.52 -3.57 -1.04
N PRO A 207 -11.36 -2.99 -1.93
CA PRO A 207 -11.44 -3.39 -3.34
C PRO A 207 -10.09 -3.40 -4.07
N PRO A 208 -9.18 -2.43 -3.88
CA PRO A 208 -7.87 -2.45 -4.54
C PRO A 208 -7.04 -3.70 -4.24
N ALA A 209 -7.03 -4.18 -3.00
CA ALA A 209 -6.31 -5.40 -2.63
C ALA A 209 -7.05 -6.66 -3.11
N ILE A 210 -8.38 -6.68 -3.01
CA ILE A 210 -9.22 -7.77 -3.56
C ILE A 210 -8.91 -8.00 -5.06
N ALA A 211 -8.71 -6.92 -5.83
CA ALA A 211 -8.33 -7.03 -7.23
C ALA A 211 -6.94 -7.68 -7.40
N ALA A 212 -5.96 -7.28 -6.59
CA ALA A 212 -4.61 -7.85 -6.61
C ALA A 212 -4.59 -9.34 -6.21
N ASP A 213 -5.38 -9.75 -5.22
CA ASP A 213 -5.52 -11.15 -4.82
C ASP A 213 -6.13 -12.00 -5.94
N HIS A 214 -7.11 -11.44 -6.66
CA HIS A 214 -7.68 -12.09 -7.84
C HIS A 214 -6.67 -12.23 -8.98
N VAL A 215 -5.77 -11.27 -9.17
CA VAL A 215 -4.66 -11.43 -10.12
C VAL A 215 -3.74 -12.58 -9.69
N LEU A 216 -3.34 -12.61 -8.42
CA LEU A 216 -2.49 -13.66 -7.87
C LEU A 216 -3.13 -15.05 -8.02
N LEU A 217 -4.42 -15.19 -7.69
CA LEU A 217 -5.14 -16.44 -7.93
C LEU A 217 -5.19 -16.80 -9.42
N GLY A 218 -5.41 -15.82 -10.30
CA GLY A 218 -5.34 -16.04 -11.75
C GLY A 218 -4.00 -16.64 -12.19
N GLU A 219 -2.88 -16.11 -11.68
CA GLU A 219 -1.55 -16.64 -11.95
C GLU A 219 -1.34 -18.05 -11.38
N VAL A 220 -1.80 -18.30 -10.15
CA VAL A 220 -1.74 -19.63 -9.51
C VAL A 220 -2.50 -20.65 -10.36
N MET A 221 -3.72 -20.33 -10.79
CA MET A 221 -4.54 -21.22 -11.62
C MET A 221 -3.93 -21.48 -12.99
N GLN A 222 -3.35 -20.46 -13.64
CA GLN A 222 -2.61 -20.63 -14.89
C GLN A 222 -1.48 -21.65 -14.72
N ARG A 223 -0.65 -21.47 -13.69
CA ARG A 223 0.50 -22.35 -13.45
C ARG A 223 0.10 -23.77 -13.02
N ALA A 224 -1.11 -23.91 -12.45
CA ALA A 224 -1.72 -25.20 -12.11
C ALA A 224 -2.42 -25.90 -13.30
N GLY A 225 -2.40 -25.32 -14.51
CA GLY A 225 -3.06 -25.90 -15.68
C GLY A 225 -4.59 -25.78 -15.64
N ARG A 226 -5.12 -24.78 -14.93
CA ARG A 226 -6.56 -24.49 -14.76
C ARG A 226 -6.94 -23.16 -15.44
N PRO A 227 -6.80 -23.04 -16.78
CA PRO A 227 -6.94 -21.75 -17.49
C PRO A 227 -8.34 -21.14 -17.40
N ASP A 228 -9.40 -21.96 -17.36
CA ASP A 228 -10.77 -21.47 -17.23
C ASP A 228 -11.01 -20.78 -15.89
N GLU A 229 -10.41 -21.30 -14.82
CA GLU A 229 -10.51 -20.72 -13.48
C GLU A 229 -9.68 -19.46 -13.36
N ALA A 230 -8.49 -19.46 -13.98
CA ALA A 230 -7.68 -18.27 -14.12
C ALA A 230 -8.44 -17.14 -14.82
N GLY A 231 -9.12 -17.44 -15.93
CA GLY A 231 -9.92 -16.48 -16.68
C GLY A 231 -10.95 -15.78 -15.81
N ARG A 232 -11.72 -16.52 -15.01
CA ARG A 232 -12.74 -15.96 -14.10
C ARG A 232 -12.15 -15.02 -13.05
N HIS A 233 -10.99 -15.39 -12.48
CA HIS A 233 -10.30 -14.54 -11.50
C HIS A 233 -9.77 -13.25 -12.14
N LEU A 234 -9.15 -13.34 -13.32
CA LEU A 234 -8.63 -12.18 -14.04
C LEU A 234 -9.75 -11.25 -14.53
N GLU A 235 -10.89 -11.78 -14.98
CA GLU A 235 -12.07 -10.99 -15.32
C GLU A 235 -12.63 -10.23 -14.11
N THR A 236 -12.66 -10.89 -12.95
CA THR A 236 -13.08 -10.25 -11.69
C THR A 236 -12.13 -9.11 -11.32
N ALA A 237 -10.81 -9.33 -11.38
CA ALA A 237 -9.82 -8.30 -11.12
C ALA A 237 -9.99 -7.10 -12.08
N GLN A 238 -10.16 -7.34 -13.38
CA GLN A 238 -10.37 -6.30 -14.39
C GLN A 238 -11.63 -5.47 -14.14
N ARG A 239 -12.72 -6.11 -13.69
CA ARG A 239 -13.93 -5.38 -13.30
C ARG A 239 -13.66 -4.46 -12.12
N ILE A 240 -12.95 -4.93 -11.10
CA ILE A 240 -12.63 -4.13 -9.91
C ILE A 240 -11.68 -2.98 -10.28
N PHE A 241 -10.61 -3.24 -11.04
CA PHE A 241 -9.69 -2.18 -11.50
C PHE A 241 -10.42 -1.05 -12.25
N ARG A 242 -11.40 -1.39 -13.10
CA ARG A 242 -12.25 -0.37 -13.76
C ARG A 242 -13.09 0.43 -12.77
N GLN A 243 -13.64 -0.22 -11.75
CA GLN A 243 -14.46 0.44 -10.72
C GLN A 243 -13.63 1.35 -9.82
N THR A 244 -12.38 0.97 -9.52
CA THR A 244 -11.48 1.72 -8.64
C THR A 244 -10.63 2.76 -9.38
N GLY A 245 -10.60 2.72 -10.71
CA GLY A 245 -9.75 3.58 -11.54
C GLY A 245 -8.28 3.18 -11.54
N GLN A 246 -7.94 1.99 -11.05
CA GLN A 246 -6.58 1.45 -11.08
C GLN A 246 -6.18 1.04 -12.50
N PRO A 247 -4.89 1.13 -12.86
CA PRO A 247 -4.39 0.64 -14.13
C PRO A 247 -4.57 -0.87 -14.22
N GLN A 248 -4.95 -1.36 -15.41
CA GLN A 248 -5.02 -2.80 -15.64
C GLN A 248 -3.62 -3.37 -15.84
N PRO A 249 -3.30 -4.54 -15.26
CA PRO A 249 -2.06 -5.23 -15.58
C PRO A 249 -2.02 -5.55 -17.08
N VAL A 250 -0.92 -5.16 -17.74
CA VAL A 250 -0.70 -5.43 -19.16
C VAL A 250 -0.56 -6.94 -19.35
N ARG A 251 -1.34 -7.49 -20.31
CA ARG A 251 -1.36 -8.92 -20.66
C ARG A 251 -0.03 -9.39 -21.22
#